data_AF-A0A942YKJ0-F1
#
_entry.id   AF-A0A942YKJ0-F1
#
_cell.length_a   1.000
_cell.length_b   1.000
_cell.length_c   1.000
_cell.angle_alpha   90.00
_cell.angle_beta   90.00
_cell.angle_gamma   90.00
#
_symmetry.space_group_name_H-M   'P 1'
#
loop_
_entity.id
_entity.type
_entity.pdbx_description
1 polymer ?
#
loop_
_entity_poly.entity_id
_entity_poly.type
_entity_poly.pdbx_seq_one_letter_code
_entity_poly.pdbx_strand_id
1 'polypeptide(L)' 'MTINIGNKNKIKKSNIGHQFTSNNAQNQVTQNQTLFEKHPVLISFLISFVAGFIMLFSFWETVINWIENYFK' A
#
# COMPACT_ATOMS: atom_id res chain seq x y z
N MET A 1 -35.89 -27.34 -18.40
CA MET A 1 -34.71 -28.00 -17.81
C MET A 1 -34.90 -28.03 -16.31
N THR A 2 -34.98 -29.21 -15.70
CA THR A 2 -35.28 -29.37 -14.27
C THR A 2 -34.03 -29.91 -13.58
N ILE A 3 -33.45 -29.13 -12.67
CA ILE A 3 -32.29 -29.57 -11.88
C ILE A 3 -32.82 -30.20 -10.60
N ASN A 4 -32.74 -31.53 -10.50
CA ASN A 4 -33.13 -32.25 -9.29
C ASN A 4 -31.90 -32.49 -8.40
N ILE A 5 -31.81 -31.76 -7.29
CA ILE A 5 -30.78 -31.96 -6.27
C ILE A 5 -31.28 -32.99 -5.26
N GLY A 6 -30.56 -34.11 -5.14
CA GLY A 6 -30.93 -35.24 -4.28
C GLY A 6 -30.95 -34.91 -2.78
N ASN A 7 -31.82 -35.62 -2.04
CA ASN A 7 -32.06 -35.41 -0.60
C ASN A 7 -30.81 -35.80 0.24
N LYS A 8 -30.47 -34.94 1.22
CA LYS A 8 -29.33 -35.05 2.18
C LYS A 8 -27.92 -34.73 1.68
N ASN A 9 -27.73 -34.17 0.48
CA ASN A 9 -26.40 -33.67 0.09
C ASN A 9 -26.05 -32.36 0.81
N LYS A 10 -24.94 -32.35 1.57
CA LYS A 10 -24.39 -31.14 2.18
C LYS A 10 -23.44 -30.48 1.18
N ILE A 11 -23.98 -29.60 0.33
CA ILE A 11 -23.16 -28.78 -0.57
C ILE A 11 -22.60 -27.61 0.25
N LYS A 12 -21.29 -27.63 0.52
CA LYS A 12 -20.59 -26.53 1.20
C LYS A 12 -19.56 -25.94 0.23
N LYS A 13 -19.55 -24.61 0.10
CA LYS A 13 -18.64 -23.83 -0.77
C LYS A 13 -18.70 -24.19 -2.27
N SER A 14 -19.89 -24.42 -2.83
CA SER A 14 -20.03 -24.60 -4.28
C SER A 14 -20.81 -23.44 -4.88
N ASN A 15 -20.30 -22.94 -6.01
CA ASN A 15 -20.93 -21.91 -6.82
C ASN A 15 -21.73 -22.63 -7.90
N ILE A 16 -23.05 -22.73 -7.73
CA ILE A 16 -23.95 -23.42 -8.67
C ILE A 16 -24.89 -22.39 -9.29
N GLY A 17 -24.72 -22.17 -10.59
CA GLY A 17 -25.35 -21.13 -11.38
C GLY A 17 -24.31 -20.17 -11.95
N HIS A 18 -24.52 -19.70 -13.19
CA HIS A 18 -23.80 -18.53 -13.68
C HIS A 18 -24.06 -17.39 -12.70
N GLN A 19 -23.06 -17.10 -11.85
CA GLN A 19 -22.96 -15.80 -11.24
C GLN A 19 -22.93 -14.84 -12.41
N PHE A 20 -24.05 -14.17 -12.66
CA PHE A 20 -23.98 -12.84 -13.25
C PHE A 20 -23.04 -12.10 -12.33
N THR A 21 -21.79 -11.99 -12.77
CA THR A 21 -20.83 -11.06 -12.26
C THR A 21 -21.53 -9.72 -12.31
N SER A 22 -22.18 -9.35 -11.20
CA SER A 22 -22.40 -7.94 -10.90
C SER A 22 -21.04 -7.32 -11.17
N ASN A 23 -21.01 -6.34 -12.08
CA ASN A 23 -19.84 -5.56 -12.46
C ASN A 23 -19.34 -4.71 -11.27
N ASN A 24 -19.07 -5.38 -10.16
CA ASN A 24 -18.46 -4.93 -8.93
C ASN A 24 -17.38 -5.94 -8.49
N ALA A 25 -17.05 -6.92 -9.33
CA ALA A 25 -15.75 -7.60 -9.29
C ALA A 25 -14.69 -6.75 -10.02
N GLN A 26 -14.69 -5.44 -9.78
CA GLN A 26 -13.57 -4.60 -10.16
C GLN A 26 -12.53 -4.77 -9.06
N ASN A 27 -11.64 -5.74 -9.26
CA ASN A 27 -10.27 -5.71 -8.76
C ASN A 27 -10.13 -5.19 -7.31
N GLN A 28 -10.76 -5.85 -6.34
CA GLN A 28 -10.26 -5.76 -4.97
C GLN A 28 -9.06 -6.71 -4.81
N VAL A 29 -8.03 -6.47 -5.63
CA VAL A 29 -6.68 -6.63 -5.12
C VAL A 29 -6.63 -5.58 -4.03
N THR A 30 -6.65 -6.01 -2.77
CA THR A 30 -6.36 -5.15 -1.63
C THR A 30 -4.94 -4.63 -1.81
N GLN A 31 -4.77 -3.62 -2.66
CA GLN A 31 -3.59 -2.79 -2.67
C GLN A 31 -3.59 -2.19 -1.29
N ASN A 32 -2.73 -2.71 -0.42
CA ASN A 32 -2.47 -2.16 0.90
C ASN A 32 -1.95 -0.75 0.67
N GLN A 33 -2.87 0.22 0.54
CA GLN A 33 -2.55 1.63 0.36
C GLN A 33 -1.65 1.99 1.53
N THR A 34 -0.40 2.31 1.20
CA THR A 34 0.60 2.62 2.20
C THR A 34 0.16 3.87 2.95
N LEU A 35 0.57 4.03 4.21
CA LEU A 35 0.20 5.21 5.02
C LEU A 35 0.57 6.54 4.31
N PHE A 36 1.57 6.48 3.43
CA PHE A 36 1.99 7.55 2.52
C PHE A 36 0.87 8.02 1.58
N GLU A 37 0.10 7.10 1.00
CA GLU A 37 -1.02 7.43 0.10
C GLU A 37 -2.25 7.92 0.84
N LYS A 38 -2.47 7.43 2.06
CA LYS A 38 -3.64 7.84 2.86
C LYS A 38 -3.51 9.26 3.40
N HIS A 39 -2.32 9.69 3.81
CA HIS A 39 -2.11 10.99 4.45
C HIS A 39 -0.85 11.71 3.94
N PRO A 40 -0.78 12.07 2.64
CA PRO A 40 0.42 12.65 2.04
C PRO A 40 0.92 13.89 2.78
N VAL A 41 0.02 14.74 3.26
CA VAL A 41 0.37 15.97 4.00
C VAL A 41 1.09 15.68 5.31
N LEU A 42 0.65 14.67 6.07
CA LEU A 42 1.26 14.32 7.35
C LEU A 42 2.66 13.76 7.17
N ILE A 43 2.84 12.93 6.14
CA ILE A 43 4.16 12.43 5.73
C ILE A 43 5.06 13.59 5.32
N SER A 44 4.58 14.48 4.44
CA SER A 44 5.37 15.64 3.99
C SER A 44 5.79 16.54 5.15
N PHE A 45 4.90 16.75 6.13
CA PHE A 45 5.21 17.49 7.34
C PHE A 45 6.28 16.79 8.19
N LEU A 46 6.18 15.47 8.37
CA LEU A 46 7.16 14.69 9.12
C LEU A 46 8.54 14.71 8.45
N ILE A 47 8.59 14.56 7.12
CA ILE A 47 9.85 14.66 6.35
C ILE A 47 10.45 16.06 6.50
N SER A 48 9.63 17.12 6.44
CA SER A 48 10.10 18.49 6.62
C SER A 48 10.66 18.72 8.03
N PHE A 49 9.99 18.19 9.05
CA PHE A 49 10.47 18.25 10.43
C PHE A 49 11.80 17.52 10.61
N VAL A 50 11.91 16.30 10.08
CA VAL A 50 13.13 15.49 10.14
C VAL A 50 14.28 16.17 9.39
N ALA A 51 14.02 16.74 8.20
CA ALA A 51 15.02 17.47 7.43
C ALA A 51 15.54 18.70 8.19
N GLY A 52 14.64 19.50 8.79
CA GLY A 52 15.02 20.64 9.62
C GLY A 52 15.82 20.22 10.86
N PHE A 53 15.42 19.12 11.51
CA PHE A 53 16.14 18.58 12.66
C PHE A 53 17.54 18.09 12.29
N ILE A 54 17.69 17.42 11.16
CA ILE A 54 19.00 17.00 10.62
C ILE A 54 19.89 18.20 10.31
N MET A 55 19.31 19.33 9.90
CA MET A 55 20.06 20.57 9.65
C MET A 55 20.68 21.18 10.91
N LEU A 56 20.17 20.85 12.11
CA LEU A 56 20.63 21.41 13.38
C LEU A 56 21.95 20.83 13.89
N PHE A 57 22.39 19.69 13.36
CA PHE A 57 23.58 19.02 13.87
C PHE A 57 24.86 19.62 13.32
N SER A 58 25.89 19.71 14.16
CA SER A 58 27.22 20.22 13.77
C SER A 58 28.00 19.32 12.79
N PHE A 59 27.44 18.18 12.35
CA PHE A 59 28.15 17.24 11.48
C PHE A 59 28.29 17.74 10.03
N TRP A 60 27.57 18.80 9.63
CA TRP A 60 27.60 19.32 8.25
C TRP A 60 28.99 19.73 7.79
N GLU A 61 29.83 20.27 8.68
CA GLU A 61 31.21 20.60 8.35
C GLU A 61 32.01 19.37 7.90
N THR A 62 31.79 18.23 8.56
CA THR A 62 32.43 16.96 8.18
C THR A 62 31.90 16.44 6.84
N VAL A 63 30.60 16.59 6.59
CA VAL A 63 29.98 16.21 5.31
C VAL A 63 30.49 17.08 4.16
N ILE A 64 30.60 18.39 4.35
CA ILE A 64 31.13 19.33 3.36
C ILE A 64 32.58 18.98 3.05
N ASN A 65 33.43 18.81 4.06
CA ASN A 65 34.83 18.44 3.88
C ASN A 65 34.99 17.09 3.13
N TRP A 66 34.10 16.12 3.41
CA TRP A 66 34.09 14.85 2.69
C TRP A 66 33.71 15.02 1.21
N ILE A 67 32.70 15.84 0.91
CA ILE A 67 32.29 16.17 -0.46
C ILE A 67 33.41 16.90 -1.20
N GLU A 68 34.04 17.89 -0.59
CA GLU A 68 35.14 18.66 -1.19
C GLU A 68 36.35 17.78 -1.51
N ASN A 69 36.69 16.84 -0.63
CA ASN A 69 37.76 15.88 -0.89
C ASN A 69 37.40 14.86 -1.97
N TYR A 70 36.12 14.58 -2.20
CA TYR A 70 35.68 13.67 -3.27
C TYR A 70 35.81 14.31 -4.66
N PHE A 71 35.62 15.62 -4.77
CA PHE A 71 35.73 16.36 -6.04
C PHE A 71 37.13 16.92 -6.33
N LYS A 72 38.10 16.69 -5.43
CA LYS A 72 39.52 17.01 -5.59
C LYS A 72 40.25 15.89 -6.32
#